data_AF-A0A6I1VZ30-F1
#
_entry.id   AF-A0A6I1VZ30-F1
#
_cell.length_a   1.000
_cell.length_b   1.000
_cell.length_c   1.000
_cell.angle_alpha   90.00
_cell.angle_beta   90.00
_cell.angle_gamma   90.00
#
_symmetry.space_group_name_H-M   'P 1'
#
loop_
_entity.id
_entity.type
_entity.pdbx_description
1 polymer ?
#
loop_
_entity_poly.entity_id
_entity_poly.type
_entity_poly.pdbx_seq_one_letter_code
_entity_poly.pdbx_strand_id
1 'polypeptide(L)'
;MRFDENYQPSNTTRITTNFANLARGEHRQENLRNTLKMINNHFNTLAHWDNPKGDRYAVELEIISVAMNLDAERSDNALPLIEILKTHIIDQHTHERIEGIVGNNFSSYVRDYDFSVLLLDHNKGQSTFSTPANFGELHGQLFKCFVNSNTYKEHFNKPPVICLS
;
A
#
# COMPACT_ATOMS: atom_id res chain seq x y z
N MET A 1 10.01 4.20 -0.75
CA MET A 1 10.10 4.63 -2.18
C MET A 1 9.06 5.70 -2.43
N ARG A 2 9.41 6.84 -3.02
CA ARG A 2 8.44 7.92 -3.27
C ARG A 2 7.46 7.54 -4.39
N PHE A 3 6.17 7.76 -4.16
CA PHE A 3 5.14 7.65 -5.19
C PHE A 3 4.80 9.07 -5.68
N ASP A 4 5.50 9.47 -6.74
CA ASP A 4 5.32 10.76 -7.42
C ASP A 4 5.10 10.57 -8.93
N GLU A 5 5.08 11.66 -9.70
CA GLU A 5 4.89 11.62 -11.15
C GLU A 5 5.99 10.85 -11.92
N ASN A 6 7.14 10.62 -11.29
CA ASN A 6 8.26 9.89 -11.86
C ASN A 6 8.31 8.45 -11.38
N TYR A 7 7.38 8.02 -10.52
CA TYR A 7 7.30 6.65 -10.04
C TYR A 7 7.23 5.68 -11.21
N GLN A 8 8.10 4.67 -11.16
CA GLN A 8 8.12 3.57 -12.11
C GLN A 8 8.09 2.27 -11.31
N PRO A 9 7.14 1.36 -11.59
CA PRO A 9 7.17 0.05 -10.98
C PRO A 9 8.43 -0.69 -11.45
N SER A 10 9.15 -1.34 -10.55
CA SER A 10 10.29 -2.17 -10.98
C SER A 10 9.78 -3.42 -11.72
N ASN A 11 10.61 -4.00 -12.58
CA ASN A 11 10.26 -5.22 -13.33
C ASN A 11 9.94 -6.42 -12.41
N THR A 12 10.41 -6.39 -11.16
CA THR A 12 10.16 -7.40 -10.13
C THR A 12 9.10 -6.98 -9.12
N THR A 13 8.75 -5.69 -9.06
CA THR A 13 7.63 -5.19 -8.25
C THR A 13 6.35 -5.65 -8.91
N ARG A 14 5.51 -6.31 -8.12
CA ARG A 14 4.32 -6.97 -8.59
C ARG A 14 3.45 -6.04 -9.45
N ILE A 15 3.07 -6.57 -10.60
CA ILE A 15 2.10 -5.97 -11.53
C ILE A 15 0.70 -5.81 -10.86
N THR A 16 0.48 -6.30 -9.64
CA THR A 16 -0.83 -6.28 -8.98
C THR A 16 -0.98 -5.25 -7.85
N THR A 17 0.01 -4.40 -7.57
CA THR A 17 -0.29 -3.24 -6.72
C THR A 17 -1.15 -2.24 -7.49
N ASN A 18 -2.19 -1.72 -6.83
CA ASN A 18 -3.03 -0.63 -7.35
C ASN A 18 -2.18 0.54 -7.90
N PHE A 19 -1.01 0.78 -7.30
CA PHE A 19 -0.01 1.78 -7.74
C PHE A 19 0.68 1.42 -9.05
N ALA A 20 1.14 0.18 -9.20
CA ALA A 20 1.78 -0.27 -10.42
C ALA A 20 0.82 -0.23 -11.62
N ASN A 21 -0.49 -0.39 -11.40
CA ASN A 21 -1.50 -0.26 -12.46
C ASN A 21 -1.63 1.18 -12.97
N LEU A 22 -1.65 2.17 -12.06
CA LEU A 22 -1.69 3.59 -12.41
C LEU A 22 -0.40 4.05 -13.12
N ALA A 23 0.72 3.40 -12.80
CA ALA A 23 2.05 3.76 -13.27
C ALA A 23 2.48 3.03 -14.56
N ARG A 24 1.54 2.65 -15.44
CA ARG A 24 1.81 1.91 -16.69
C ARG A 24 1.48 2.67 -17.97
N GLY A 25 2.12 2.21 -19.05
CA GLY A 25 1.85 2.65 -20.42
C GLY A 25 2.42 4.03 -20.75
N GLU A 26 2.22 4.45 -21.99
CA GLU A 26 2.71 5.73 -22.52
C GLU A 26 2.18 6.95 -21.74
N HIS A 27 0.98 6.84 -21.16
CA HIS A 27 0.33 7.90 -20.38
C HIS A 27 0.65 7.87 -18.87
N ARG A 28 1.67 7.11 -18.45
CA ARG A 28 2.04 6.94 -17.04
C ARG A 28 2.13 8.26 -16.26
N GLN A 29 2.96 9.19 -16.73
CA GLN A 29 3.22 10.43 -15.98
C GLN A 29 1.96 11.28 -15.84
N GLU A 30 1.12 11.33 -16.87
CA GLU A 30 -0.15 12.04 -16.86
C GLU A 30 -1.14 11.40 -15.86
N ASN A 31 -1.26 10.08 -15.86
CA ASN A 31 -2.09 9.34 -14.90
C ASN A 31 -1.65 9.59 -13.45
N LEU A 32 -0.35 9.56 -13.19
CA LEU A 32 0.21 9.84 -11.87
C LEU A 32 -0.05 11.29 -11.44
N ARG A 33 0.20 12.28 -12.33
CA ARG A 33 -0.11 13.70 -12.07
C ARG A 33 -1.59 13.92 -11.75
N ASN A 34 -2.47 13.34 -12.55
CA ASN A 34 -3.91 13.47 -12.36
C ASN A 34 -4.36 12.86 -11.03
N THR A 35 -3.82 11.69 -10.68
CA THR A 35 -4.12 11.01 -9.41
C THR A 35 -3.64 11.85 -8.22
N LEU A 36 -2.38 12.32 -8.24
CA LEU A 36 -1.82 13.13 -7.17
C LEU A 36 -2.56 14.47 -7.01
N LYS A 37 -2.95 15.10 -8.13
CA LYS A 37 -3.78 16.31 -8.13
C LYS A 37 -5.15 16.04 -7.54
N MET A 38 -5.80 14.94 -7.88
CA MET A 38 -7.09 14.54 -7.31
C MET A 38 -6.98 14.36 -5.78
N ILE A 39 -5.93 13.70 -5.31
CA ILE A 39 -5.68 13.51 -3.86
C ILE A 39 -5.48 14.86 -3.16
N ASN A 40 -4.64 15.74 -3.71
CA ASN A 40 -4.43 17.08 -3.16
C ASN A 40 -5.75 17.86 -3.10
N ASN A 41 -6.52 17.89 -4.19
CA ASN A 41 -7.79 18.61 -4.25
C ASN A 41 -8.78 18.07 -3.21
N HIS A 42 -8.89 16.74 -3.08
CA HIS A 42 -9.78 16.14 -2.10
C HIS A 42 -9.37 16.46 -0.67
N PHE A 43 -8.07 16.36 -0.36
CA PHE A 43 -7.55 16.71 0.96
C PHE A 43 -7.81 18.18 1.31
N ASN A 44 -7.53 19.11 0.39
CA ASN A 44 -7.76 20.54 0.59
C ASN A 44 -9.25 20.87 0.76
N THR A 45 -10.14 20.15 0.08
CA THR A 45 -11.60 20.30 0.24
C THR A 45 -12.04 19.91 1.66
N LEU A 46 -11.45 18.85 2.22
CA LEU A 46 -11.74 18.42 3.59
C LEU A 46 -11.14 19.40 4.62
N ALA A 47 -9.90 19.84 4.40
CA ALA A 47 -9.15 20.76 5.27
C ALA A 47 -9.43 22.24 4.97
N HIS A 48 -10.71 22.65 4.95
CA HIS A 48 -11.14 23.98 4.51
C HIS A 48 -11.03 25.07 5.60
N TRP A 49 -10.92 24.70 6.88
CA TRP A 49 -11.01 25.62 8.02
C TRP A 49 -9.92 26.70 8.07
N ASP A 50 -8.74 26.43 7.52
CA ASP A 50 -7.60 27.35 7.43
C ASP A 50 -6.98 27.38 6.02
N ASN A 51 -7.82 27.08 5.01
CA ASN A 51 -7.44 26.91 3.63
C ASN A 51 -8.47 27.54 2.66
N PRO A 52 -8.63 28.87 2.67
CA PRO A 52 -9.69 29.53 1.90
C PRO A 52 -9.54 29.39 0.38
N LYS A 53 -8.32 29.10 -0.11
CA LYS A 53 -8.02 28.93 -1.54
C LYS A 53 -8.04 27.46 -1.99
N GLY A 54 -8.05 26.51 -1.07
CA GLY A 54 -8.03 25.08 -1.39
C GLY A 54 -6.70 24.58 -1.96
N ASP A 55 -5.60 25.29 -1.72
CA ASP A 55 -4.27 25.00 -2.28
C ASP A 55 -3.15 24.90 -1.23
N ARG A 56 -3.46 25.05 0.06
CA ARG A 56 -2.45 25.06 1.14
C ARG A 56 -1.70 23.74 1.31
N TYR A 57 -2.36 22.60 1.13
CA TYR A 57 -1.81 21.30 1.49
C TYR A 57 -1.44 20.46 0.26
N ALA A 58 -0.29 19.80 0.32
CA ALA A 58 0.01 18.69 -0.58
C ALA A 58 0.11 17.38 0.20
N VAL A 59 -0.35 16.28 -0.40
CA VAL A 59 -0.22 14.94 0.16
C VAL A 59 0.90 14.22 -0.60
N GLU A 60 1.98 13.91 0.11
CA GLU A 60 3.05 13.06 -0.39
C GLU A 60 2.79 11.61 0.00
N LEU A 61 3.06 10.71 -0.93
CA LEU A 61 2.88 9.27 -0.76
C LEU A 61 4.22 8.55 -0.85
N GLU A 62 4.42 7.61 0.04
CA GLU A 62 5.57 6.72 0.05
C GLU A 62 5.11 5.27 0.06
N ILE A 63 5.63 4.47 -0.87
CA ILE A 63 5.49 3.02 -0.87
C ILE A 63 6.53 2.45 0.08
N ILE A 64 6.08 1.75 1.10
CA ILE A 64 6.90 0.95 2.00
C ILE A 64 6.72 -0.52 1.64
N SER A 65 7.83 -1.17 1.30
CA SER A 65 7.87 -2.60 1.01
C SER A 65 8.50 -3.33 2.20
N VAL A 66 7.79 -4.33 2.70
CA VAL A 66 8.19 -5.18 3.82
C VAL A 66 8.56 -6.53 3.27
N ALA A 67 9.74 -7.02 3.61
CA ALA A 67 10.20 -8.35 3.25
C ALA A 67 10.50 -9.17 4.51
N MET A 68 10.39 -10.49 4.38
CA MET A 68 10.70 -11.47 5.40
C MET A 68 11.94 -12.27 5.00
N ASN A 69 12.88 -12.40 5.92
CA ASN A 69 13.98 -13.36 5.78
C ASN A 69 13.54 -14.70 6.37
N LEU A 70 13.79 -15.78 5.64
CA LEU A 70 13.63 -17.13 6.13
C LEU A 70 15.03 -17.70 6.36
N ASP A 71 15.33 -18.12 7.60
CA ASP A 71 16.59 -18.80 7.97
C ASP A 71 16.68 -20.24 7.42
N ALA A 72 15.98 -20.54 6.32
CA ALA A 72 16.14 -21.79 5.61
C ALA A 72 17.35 -21.65 4.67
N GLU A 73 18.29 -22.59 4.72
CA GLU A 73 19.63 -22.61 4.08
C GLU A 73 19.68 -22.41 2.54
N ARG A 74 18.64 -21.89 1.88
CA ARG A 74 18.52 -21.87 0.41
C ARG A 74 17.96 -20.62 -0.25
N SER A 75 17.77 -19.50 0.45
CA SER A 75 17.42 -18.25 -0.26
C SER A 75 18.15 -17.03 0.28
N ASP A 76 19.17 -16.57 -0.45
CA ASP A 76 19.83 -15.26 -0.26
C ASP A 76 18.90 -14.05 -0.54
N ASN A 77 17.63 -14.30 -0.89
CA ASN A 77 16.67 -13.27 -1.26
C ASN A 77 15.54 -13.19 -0.23
N ALA A 78 15.38 -12.02 0.38
CA ALA A 78 14.24 -11.71 1.24
C ALA A 78 12.92 -11.87 0.46
N LEU A 79 11.95 -12.56 1.06
CA LEU A 79 10.63 -12.76 0.45
C LEU A 79 9.79 -11.49 0.64
N PRO A 80 9.35 -10.82 -0.44
CA PRO A 80 8.48 -9.67 -0.30
C PRO A 80 7.13 -10.12 0.26
N LEU A 81 6.64 -9.41 1.27
CA LEU A 81 5.50 -9.84 2.08
C LEU A 81 4.33 -8.85 1.98
N ILE A 82 4.60 -7.57 2.26
CA ILE A 82 3.58 -6.52 2.35
C ILE A 82 4.08 -5.27 1.64
N GLU A 83 3.19 -4.58 0.92
CA GLU A 83 3.41 -3.20 0.51
C GLU A 83 2.28 -2.31 1.06
N ILE A 84 2.64 -1.18 1.65
CA ILE A 84 1.71 -0.20 2.22
C ILE A 84 2.09 1.22 1.79
N LEU A 85 1.11 2.13 1.78
CA LEU A 85 1.41 3.55 1.71
C LEU A 85 1.61 4.16 3.09
N LYS A 86 2.66 4.98 3.17
CA LYS A 86 2.84 6.01 4.18
C LYS A 86 2.52 7.36 3.56
N THR A 87 1.67 8.14 4.23
CA THR A 87 1.28 9.48 3.79
C THR A 87 2.00 10.55 4.59
N HIS A 88 2.33 11.66 3.96
CA HIS A 88 2.80 12.88 4.62
C HIS A 88 2.02 14.06 4.08
N ILE A 89 1.66 14.99 4.96
CA ILE A 89 0.97 16.22 4.59
C ILE A 89 2.02 17.33 4.63
N ILE A 90 2.17 18.04 3.51
CA ILE A 90 3.05 19.20 3.39
C ILE A 90 2.17 20.43 3.45
N ASP A 91 2.36 21.23 4.49
CA ASP A 91 1.78 22.58 4.54
C ASP A 91 2.67 23.51 3.71
N GLN A 92 2.18 23.98 2.57
CA GLN A 92 2.95 24.82 1.66
C GLN A 92 3.16 26.23 2.22
N HIS A 93 2.38 26.66 3.21
CA HIS A 93 2.53 27.98 3.80
C HIS A 93 3.60 27.98 4.89
N THR A 94 3.56 26.99 5.78
CA THR A 94 4.51 26.89 6.90
C THR A 94 5.75 26.08 6.56
N HIS A 95 5.74 25.34 5.44
CA HIS A 95 6.76 24.37 5.03
C HIS A 95 6.92 23.20 6.01
N GLU A 96 5.91 22.98 6.86
CA GLU A 96 5.90 21.88 7.80
C GLU A 96 5.52 20.57 7.11
N ARG A 97 6.19 19.49 7.54
CA ARG A 97 5.92 18.13 7.09
C ARG A 97 5.26 17.35 8.23
N ILE A 98 3.96 17.12 8.08
CA ILE A 98 3.11 16.47 9.09
C ILE A 98 3.00 14.99 8.74
N GLU A 99 3.27 14.12 9.72
CA GLU A 99 3.16 12.67 9.53
C GLU A 99 1.67 12.27 9.36
N GLY A 100 1.34 11.66 8.23
CA GLY A 100 0.00 11.18 7.93
C GLY A 100 -0.28 9.78 8.48
N ILE A 101 -1.31 9.12 7.93
CA ILE A 101 -1.68 7.74 8.27
C ILE A 101 -0.85 6.77 7.41
N VAL A 102 -0.59 5.59 7.98
CA VAL A 102 0.10 4.46 7.35
C VAL A 102 -0.90 3.32 7.14
N GLY A 103 -0.76 2.55 6.06
CA GLY A 103 -1.57 1.35 5.81
C GLY A 103 -2.66 1.53 4.75
N ASN A 104 -2.83 2.76 4.24
CA ASN A 104 -3.65 2.99 3.06
C ASN A 104 -3.15 2.08 1.91
N ASN A 105 -4.08 1.39 1.24
CA ASN A 105 -3.81 0.52 0.10
C ASN A 105 -2.80 -0.60 0.41
N PHE A 106 -3.25 -1.53 1.24
CA PHE A 106 -2.49 -2.69 1.66
C PHE A 106 -2.41 -3.74 0.54
N SER A 107 -1.20 -4.14 0.17
CA SER A 107 -0.95 -5.23 -0.78
C SER A 107 -0.15 -6.35 -0.11
N SER A 108 -0.47 -7.61 -0.42
CA SER A 108 0.16 -8.78 0.21
C SER A 108 0.32 -9.94 -0.77
N TYR A 109 1.50 -10.57 -0.74
CA TYR A 109 1.81 -11.74 -1.56
C TYR A 109 0.95 -12.94 -1.17
N VAL A 110 0.78 -13.16 0.14
CA VAL A 110 -0.03 -14.24 0.70
C VAL A 110 -1.51 -14.02 0.41
N ARG A 111 -1.99 -12.77 0.52
CA ARG A 111 -3.40 -12.45 0.22
C ARG A 111 -3.74 -12.78 -1.23
N ASP A 112 -2.92 -12.34 -2.18
CA ASP A 112 -3.23 -12.61 -3.58
C ASP A 112 -3.10 -14.10 -3.90
N TYR A 113 -2.25 -14.87 -3.21
CA TYR A 113 -2.23 -16.33 -3.31
C TYR A 113 -3.54 -16.93 -2.79
N ASP A 114 -4.01 -16.47 -1.63
CA ASP A 114 -5.29 -16.91 -1.05
C ASP A 114 -6.42 -16.72 -2.08
N PHE A 115 -6.58 -15.51 -2.62
CA PHE A 115 -7.68 -15.23 -3.57
C PHE A 115 -7.48 -15.82 -4.96
N SER A 116 -6.28 -15.75 -5.53
CA SER A 116 -6.05 -16.07 -6.96
C SER A 116 -5.68 -17.52 -7.22
N VAL A 117 -5.31 -18.28 -6.18
CA VAL A 117 -4.94 -19.69 -6.31
C VAL A 117 -5.82 -20.52 -5.39
N LEU A 118 -5.69 -20.33 -4.07
CA LEU A 118 -6.32 -21.20 -3.09
C LEU A 118 -7.85 -21.18 -3.18
N LEU A 119 -8.46 -20.00 -3.28
CA LEU A 119 -9.92 -19.86 -3.38
C LEU A 119 -10.46 -20.39 -4.72
N LEU A 120 -9.77 -20.11 -5.82
CA LEU A 120 -10.17 -20.56 -7.15
C LEU A 120 -10.09 -22.09 -7.25
N ASP A 121 -8.99 -22.68 -6.78
CA ASP A 121 -8.80 -24.13 -6.79
C ASP A 121 -9.80 -24.84 -5.88
N HIS A 122 -10.07 -24.30 -4.69
CA HIS A 122 -11.07 -24.85 -3.76
C HIS A 122 -12.47 -24.92 -4.39
N ASN A 123 -12.88 -23.89 -5.10
CA ASN A 123 -14.22 -23.80 -5.69
C ASN A 123 -14.33 -24.52 -7.05
N LYS A 124 -13.23 -25.02 -7.62
CA LYS A 124 -13.23 -25.63 -8.94
C LYS A 124 -14.08 -26.90 -8.96
N GLY A 125 -15.11 -26.92 -9.80
CA GLY A 125 -16.02 -28.06 -9.93
C GLY A 125 -17.05 -28.21 -8.80
N GLN A 126 -17.11 -27.26 -7.86
CA GLN A 126 -18.17 -27.21 -6.85
C GLN A 126 -19.41 -26.52 -7.39
N SER A 127 -20.59 -27.02 -7.01
CA SER A 127 -21.88 -26.40 -7.38
C SER A 127 -22.21 -25.16 -6.54
N THR A 128 -21.57 -25.00 -5.38
CA THR A 128 -21.79 -23.89 -4.44
C THR A 128 -20.46 -23.30 -4.02
N PHE A 129 -20.40 -21.97 -3.98
CA PHE A 129 -19.23 -21.25 -3.48
C PHE A 129 -19.01 -21.52 -1.99
N SER A 130 -17.77 -21.77 -1.61
CA SER A 130 -17.33 -21.86 -0.22
C SER A 130 -15.88 -21.39 -0.06
N THR A 131 -15.46 -21.15 1.18
CA THR A 131 -14.09 -20.77 1.51
C THR A 131 -13.35 -21.93 2.17
N PRO A 132 -12.04 -22.12 1.90
CA PRO A 132 -11.20 -23.02 2.69
C PRO A 132 -11.28 -22.70 4.19
N ALA A 133 -11.14 -23.72 5.04
CA ALA A 133 -11.29 -23.56 6.49
C ALA A 133 -10.29 -22.57 7.11
N ASN A 134 -9.09 -22.47 6.54
CA ASN A 134 -7.99 -21.62 7.00
C ASN A 134 -7.74 -20.39 6.09
N PHE A 135 -8.76 -19.98 5.32
CA PHE A 135 -8.63 -18.90 4.35
C PHE A 135 -8.18 -17.58 5.02
N GLY A 136 -7.05 -17.03 4.59
CA GLY A 136 -6.49 -15.79 5.14
C GLY A 136 -5.80 -15.92 6.50
N GLU A 137 -5.72 -17.12 7.09
CA GLU A 137 -5.13 -17.30 8.43
C GLU A 137 -3.65 -16.93 8.45
N LEU A 138 -2.86 -17.49 7.53
CA LEU A 138 -1.43 -17.21 7.42
C LEU A 138 -1.20 -15.71 7.15
N HIS A 139 -2.00 -15.13 6.26
CA HIS A 139 -1.94 -13.71 5.97
C HIS A 139 -2.13 -12.84 7.23
N GLY A 140 -3.16 -13.15 8.02
CA GLY A 140 -3.46 -12.45 9.26
C GLY A 140 -2.38 -12.63 10.33
N GLN A 141 -1.81 -13.83 10.45
CA GLN A 141 -0.69 -14.09 11.37
C GLN A 141 0.55 -13.27 10.99
N LEU A 142 0.92 -13.25 9.71
CA LEU A 142 2.07 -12.50 9.21
C LEU A 142 1.90 -10.98 9.39
N PHE A 143 0.69 -10.46 9.15
CA PHE A 143 0.40 -9.06 9.44
C PHE A 143 0.52 -8.73 10.94
N LYS A 144 0.00 -9.61 11.81
CA LYS A 144 0.16 -9.46 13.27
C LYS A 144 1.63 -9.48 13.68
N CYS A 145 2.45 -10.35 13.12
CA CYS A 145 3.89 -10.37 13.38
C CYS A 145 4.55 -9.06 12.94
N PHE A 146 4.21 -8.55 11.75
CA PHE A 146 4.73 -7.28 11.25
C PHE A 146 4.41 -6.11 12.18
N VAL A 147 3.14 -5.89 12.52
CA VAL A 147 2.74 -4.73 13.35
C VAL A 147 3.27 -4.79 14.79
N ASN A 148 3.56 -5.99 15.30
CA ASN A 148 4.14 -6.18 16.64
C ASN A 148 5.68 -6.18 16.65
N SER A 149 6.32 -6.19 15.47
CA SER A 149 7.79 -6.23 15.35
C SER A 149 8.45 -4.93 15.83
N ASN A 150 9.72 -5.02 16.23
CA ASN A 150 10.53 -3.84 16.55
C ASN A 150 10.72 -2.95 15.31
N THR A 151 10.91 -3.54 14.14
CA THR A 151 11.00 -2.82 12.86
C THR A 151 9.79 -1.92 12.63
N TYR A 152 8.57 -2.38 12.94
CA TYR A 152 7.39 -1.52 12.82
C TYR A 152 7.46 -0.33 13.78
N LYS A 153 7.78 -0.57 15.05
CA LYS A 153 7.88 0.47 16.08
C LYS A 153 8.99 1.48 15.81
N GLU A 154 10.07 1.06 15.16
CA GLU A 154 11.20 1.91 14.77
C GLU A 154 10.87 2.85 13.59
N HIS A 155 10.01 2.40 12.66
CA HIS A 155 9.69 3.15 11.44
C HIS A 155 8.33 3.86 11.44
N PHE A 156 7.44 3.53 12.38
CA PHE A 156 6.07 4.04 12.44
C PHE A 156 5.66 4.43 13.85
N ASN A 157 5.20 5.67 13.98
CA ASN A 157 4.68 6.21 15.24
C ASN A 157 3.17 5.97 15.45
N LYS A 158 2.47 5.51 14.39
CA LYS A 158 1.01 5.35 14.37
C LYS A 158 0.66 3.92 13.98
N PRO A 159 -0.43 3.35 14.52
CA PRO A 159 -0.94 2.05 14.07
C PRO A 159 -1.38 2.12 12.61
N PRO A 160 -1.35 0.99 11.87
CA PRO A 160 -1.76 0.98 10.49
C PRO A 160 -3.30 0.99 10.41
N VAL A 161 -3.83 1.69 9.41
CA VAL A 161 -5.25 1.63 9.05
C VAL A 161 -5.40 0.71 7.84
N ILE A 162 -6.35 -0.22 7.89
CA ILE A 162 -6.69 -1.07 6.74
C ILE A 162 -7.99 -0.56 6.16
N CYS A 163 -7.93 -0.07 4.92
CA CYS A 163 -9.13 0.26 4.15
C CYS A 163 -9.59 -1.00 3.39
N LEU A 164 -10.82 -1.43 3.65
CA LEU A 164 -11.49 -2.44 2.85
C LEU A 164 -12.15 -1.72 1.67
N SER A 165 -11.82 -2.13 0.44
CA SER A 165 -12.44 -1.66 -0.80
C SER A 165 -13.46 -2.66 -1.32
#